data_AF-A0A972CYV8-F1
#
_entry.id   AF-A0A972CYV8-F1
#
_cell.length_a   1.000
_cell.length_b   1.000
_cell.length_c   1.000
_cell.angle_alpha   90.00
_cell.angle_beta   90.00
_cell.angle_gamma   90.00
#
_symmetry.space_group_name_H-M   'P 1'
#
loop_
_entity.id
_entity.type
_entity.pdbx_description
1 polymer ?
#
loop_
_entity_poly.entity_id
_entity_poly.type
_entity_poly.pdbx_seq_one_letter_code
_entity_poly.pdbx_strand_id
1 'polypeptide(L)'
;MNDGKKRAANMLKTARGQIDGIIKMVEEDRYCVDISTQILSAIALLKKANISILNSHIRSCVATAILEGKEQGEEKIEEIINIIDKYIK
;
A
#
# COMPACT_ATOMS: atom_id res chain seq x y z
N MET A 1 -12.22 -9.25 -9.25
CA MET A 1 -11.17 -8.54 -8.47
C MET A 1 -11.87 -7.57 -7.52
N ASN A 2 -11.65 -7.66 -6.20
CA ASN A 2 -12.25 -6.70 -5.25
C ASN A 2 -11.78 -5.27 -5.61
N ASP A 3 -12.68 -4.30 -5.51
CA ASP A 3 -12.49 -2.91 -5.90
C ASP A 3 -11.23 -2.30 -5.27
N GLY A 4 -10.92 -2.65 -4.02
CA GLY A 4 -9.69 -2.20 -3.35
C GLY A 4 -8.39 -2.73 -4.00
N LYS A 5 -8.39 -3.96 -4.52
CA LYS A 5 -7.25 -4.51 -5.29
C LYS A 5 -7.08 -3.81 -6.64
N LYS A 6 -8.20 -3.49 -7.32
CA LYS A 6 -8.18 -2.75 -8.59
C LYS A 6 -7.62 -1.33 -8.40
N ARG A 7 -8.10 -0.61 -7.37
CA ARG A 7 -7.61 0.73 -7.02
C ARG A 7 -6.13 0.71 -6.66
N ALA A 8 -5.69 -0.25 -5.84
CA ALA A 8 -4.29 -0.44 -5.49
C ALA A 8 -3.43 -0.70 -6.73
N ALA A 9 -3.85 -1.59 -7.64
CA ALA A 9 -3.12 -1.86 -8.87
C ALA A 9 -2.93 -0.61 -9.75
N ASN A 10 -3.94 0.25 -9.85
CA ASN A 10 -3.82 1.52 -10.58
C ASN A 10 -2.81 2.46 -9.90
N MET A 11 -2.88 2.61 -8.58
CA MET A 11 -1.91 3.43 -7.82
C MET A 11 -0.49 2.91 -7.94
N LEU A 12 -0.29 1.58 -7.91
CA LEU A 12 1.01 0.95 -8.10
C LEU A 12 1.58 1.19 -9.51
N LYS A 13 0.73 1.14 -10.55
CA LYS A 13 1.15 1.48 -11.93
C LYS A 13 1.60 2.94 -12.03
N THR A 14 0.90 3.85 -11.38
CA THR A 14 1.31 5.27 -11.31
C THR A 14 2.60 5.44 -10.51
N ALA A 15 2.74 4.77 -9.37
CA ALA A 15 3.97 4.82 -8.55
C ALA A 15 5.18 4.29 -9.33
N ARG A 16 5.00 3.23 -10.14
CA ARG A 16 6.05 2.75 -11.05
C ARG A 16 6.53 3.85 -12.00
N GLY A 17 5.61 4.57 -12.65
CA GLY A 17 5.97 5.69 -13.52
C GLY A 17 6.67 6.83 -12.77
N GLN A 18 6.30 7.09 -11.51
CA GLN A 18 7.02 8.04 -10.66
C GLN A 18 8.45 7.57 -10.35
N ILE A 19 8.63 6.28 -10.04
CA ILE A 19 9.94 5.68 -9.78
C ILE A 19 10.82 5.76 -11.03
N ASP A 20 10.29 5.43 -12.20
CA ASP A 20 11.01 5.54 -13.48
C ASP A 20 11.47 7.00 -13.72
N GLY A 21 10.60 7.97 -13.41
CA GLY A 21 10.93 9.39 -13.48
C GLY A 21 12.00 9.81 -12.48
N ILE A 22 11.92 9.35 -11.23
CA ILE A 22 12.91 9.64 -10.17
C ILE A 22 14.29 9.10 -10.57
N ILE A 23 14.37 7.88 -11.09
CA ILE A 23 15.63 7.28 -11.57
C ILE A 23 16.26 8.18 -12.62
N LYS A 24 15.48 8.62 -13.62
CA LYS A 24 15.96 9.56 -14.63
C LYS A 24 16.45 10.88 -14.03
N MET A 25 15.74 11.43 -13.04
CA MET A 25 16.20 12.66 -12.36
C MET A 25 17.56 12.49 -11.66
N VAL A 26 17.82 11.29 -11.10
CA VAL A 26 19.12 10.96 -10.49
C VAL A 26 20.20 10.83 -11.56
N GLU A 27 19.91 10.14 -12.67
CA GLU A 27 20.85 9.97 -13.79
C GLU A 27 21.20 11.30 -14.47
N GLU A 28 20.28 12.26 -14.45
CA GLU A 28 20.45 13.63 -14.97
C GLU A 28 21.10 14.60 -13.96
N ASP A 29 21.54 14.12 -12.79
CA ASP A 29 22.15 14.92 -11.71
C ASP A 29 21.29 16.14 -11.30
N ARG A 30 19.96 15.93 -11.22
CA ARG A 30 19.03 17.00 -10.83
C ARG A 30 19.15 17.36 -9.36
N TYR A 31 18.67 18.56 -9.01
CA TYR A 31 18.71 19.09 -7.65
C TYR A 31 18.10 18.12 -6.62
N CYS A 32 18.86 17.82 -5.57
CA CYS A 32 18.53 16.76 -4.62
C CYS A 32 17.18 16.96 -3.92
N VAL A 33 16.77 18.21 -3.66
CA VAL A 33 15.48 18.51 -3.01
C VAL A 33 14.31 18.18 -3.92
N ASP A 34 14.45 18.38 -5.23
CA ASP A 34 13.41 18.01 -6.21
C ASP A 34 13.24 16.48 -6.26
N ILE A 35 14.37 15.75 -6.31
CA ILE A 35 14.38 14.28 -6.28
C ILE A 35 13.71 13.79 -4.99
N SER A 36 14.10 14.35 -3.84
CA SER A 36 13.50 14.01 -2.54
C SER A 36 11.98 14.24 -2.53
N THR A 37 11.52 15.36 -3.10
CA THR A 37 10.09 15.68 -3.21
C THR A 37 9.32 14.66 -4.06
N GLN A 38 9.92 14.19 -5.16
CA GLN A 38 9.31 13.15 -5.99
C GLN A 38 9.30 11.79 -5.28
N ILE A 39 10.36 11.43 -4.56
CA ILE A 39 10.40 10.23 -3.72
C ILE A 39 9.28 10.25 -2.67
N LEU A 40 9.10 11.37 -1.97
CA LEU A 40 8.02 11.53 -0.99
C LEU A 40 6.62 11.38 -1.63
N SER A 41 6.47 11.88 -2.86
CA SER A 41 5.23 11.72 -3.64
C SER A 41 4.95 10.25 -3.98
N ALA A 42 5.97 9.49 -4.38
CA ALA A 42 5.85 8.06 -4.64
C ALA A 42 5.53 7.28 -3.36
N ILE A 43 6.19 7.58 -2.23
CA ILE A 43 5.91 6.98 -0.92
C ILE A 43 4.46 7.22 -0.52
N ALA A 44 3.95 8.45 -0.66
CA ALA A 44 2.56 8.77 -0.33
C ALA A 44 1.56 7.93 -1.16
N LEU A 45 1.86 7.71 -2.43
CA LEU A 45 1.03 6.90 -3.31
C LEU A 45 1.09 5.39 -2.96
N LEU A 46 2.27 4.87 -2.63
CA LEU A 46 2.46 3.50 -2.16
C LEU A 46 1.71 3.27 -0.84
N LYS A 47 1.79 4.22 0.09
CA LYS A 47 1.03 4.23 1.34
C LYS A 47 -0.48 4.14 1.09
N LYS A 48 -1.00 4.92 0.14
CA LYS A 48 -2.41 4.90 -0.26
C LYS A 48 -2.82 3.57 -0.91
N ALA A 49 -1.96 2.99 -1.76
CA ALA A 49 -2.20 1.68 -2.36
C ALA A 49 -2.29 0.58 -1.29
N ASN A 50 -1.39 0.59 -0.30
CA ASN A 50 -1.39 -0.37 0.80
C ASN A 50 -2.68 -0.28 1.64
N ILE A 51 -3.11 0.94 2.01
CA ILE A 51 -4.37 1.17 2.74
C ILE A 51 -5.58 0.63 1.94
N SER A 52 -5.57 0.75 0.61
CA SER A 52 -6.64 0.21 -0.25
C SER A 52 -6.69 -1.33 -0.20
N ILE A 53 -5.55 -2.00 -0.12
CA ILE A 53 -5.47 -3.46 0.05
C ILE A 53 -5.96 -3.86 1.44
N LEU A 54 -5.50 -3.19 2.50
CA LEU A 54 -5.89 -3.51 3.88
C LEU A 54 -7.39 -3.32 4.09
N ASN A 55 -7.96 -2.21 3.64
CA ASN A 55 -9.41 -1.97 3.68
C ASN A 55 -10.20 -3.08 2.97
N SER A 56 -9.71 -3.53 1.81
CA SER A 56 -10.32 -4.63 1.08
C SER A 56 -10.27 -5.94 1.87
N HIS A 57 -9.16 -6.22 2.53
CA HIS A 57 -8.96 -7.44 3.30
C HIS A 57 -9.82 -7.46 4.58
N ILE A 58 -9.92 -6.35 5.31
CA ILE A 58 -10.82 -6.21 6.47
C ILE A 58 -12.27 -6.48 6.07
N ARG A 59 -12.74 -5.83 5.00
CA ARG A 59 -14.15 -5.91 4.58
C ARG A 59 -14.54 -7.24 3.94
N SER A 60 -13.57 -8.07 3.54
CA SER A 60 -13.84 -9.39 2.98
C SER A 60 -13.33 -10.51 3.87
N CYS A 61 -12.02 -10.68 3.99
CA CYS A 61 -11.44 -11.86 4.62
C CYS A 61 -11.71 -11.88 6.12
N VAL A 62 -11.49 -10.76 6.82
CA VAL A 62 -11.76 -10.68 8.26
C VAL A 62 -13.26 -10.74 8.54
N ALA A 63 -14.06 -9.97 7.80
CA ALA A 63 -15.52 -9.99 7.96
C ALA A 63 -16.11 -11.40 7.78
N THR A 64 -15.62 -12.16 6.79
CA THR A 64 -16.03 -13.56 6.59
C THR A 64 -15.51 -14.47 7.70
N ALA A 65 -14.23 -14.37 8.09
CA ALA A 65 -13.63 -15.24 9.10
C ALA A 65 -14.30 -15.10 10.48
N ILE A 66 -14.71 -13.89 10.87
CA ILE A 66 -15.47 -13.64 12.10
C ILE A 66 -16.81 -14.40 12.12
N LEU A 67 -17.44 -14.58 10.95
CA LEU A 67 -18.70 -15.33 10.82
C LEU A 67 -18.48 -16.85 10.80
N GLU A 68 -17.30 -17.31 10.40
CA GLU A 68 -16.94 -18.74 10.33
C GLU A 68 -16.53 -19.30 11.70
N GLY A 69 -15.98 -18.48 12.59
CA GLY A 69 -15.68 -18.88 13.96
C GLY A 69 -14.72 -17.95 14.68
N LYS A 70 -14.67 -18.06 16.01
CA LYS A 70 -13.82 -17.20 16.85
C LYS A 70 -12.33 -17.36 16.50
N GLU A 71 -11.85 -18.59 16.37
CA GLU A 71 -10.44 -18.88 16.10
C GLU A 71 -9.98 -18.29 14.75
N GLN A 72 -10.78 -18.51 13.69
CA GLN A 72 -10.52 -17.97 12.36
C GLN A 72 -10.55 -16.43 12.35
N GLY A 73 -11.49 -15.84 13.10
CA GLY A 73 -11.57 -14.40 13.28
C GLY A 73 -10.31 -13.80 13.93
N GLU A 74 -9.85 -14.37 15.04
CA GLU A 74 -8.64 -13.92 15.75
C GLU A 74 -7.39 -14.05 14.86
N GLU A 75 -7.21 -15.17 14.15
CA GLU A 75 -6.08 -15.37 13.22
C GLU A 75 -5.98 -14.24 12.18
N LYS A 76 -7.10 -13.89 11.54
CA LYS A 76 -7.12 -12.84 10.52
C LYS A 76 -6.99 -11.43 11.10
N ILE A 77 -7.40 -11.21 12.34
CA ILE A 77 -7.16 -9.95 13.04
C ILE A 77 -5.66 -9.79 13.34
N GLU A 78 -4.98 -10.84 13.83
CA GLU A 78 -3.54 -10.82 14.11
C GLU A 78 -2.71 -10.55 12.84
N GLU A 79 -3.08 -11.14 11.70
CA GLU A 79 -2.44 -10.84 10.40
C GLU A 79 -2.44 -9.33 10.09
N ILE A 80 -3.57 -8.66 10.34
CA ILE A 80 -3.69 -7.21 10.09
C ILE A 80 -2.89 -6.39 11.06
N ILE A 81 -2.95 -6.71 12.36
CA ILE A 81 -2.19 -6.01 13.40
C ILE A 81 -0.69 -6.04 13.04
N ASN A 82 -0.18 -7.20 12.64
CA ASN A 82 1.21 -7.37 12.23
C ASN A 82 1.61 -6.49 11.02
N ILE A 83 0.69 -6.26 10.07
CA ILE A 83 0.96 -5.36 8.94
C ILE A 83 0.87 -3.88 9.36
N ILE A 84 -0.11 -3.52 10.19
CA ILE A 84 -0.25 -2.15 10.69
C ILE A 84 0.97 -1.74 11.50
N ASP A 85 1.50 -2.62 12.34
CA ASP A 85 2.73 -2.40 13.12
C ASP A 85 3.94 -2.09 12.22
N LYS A 86 4.04 -2.74 11.06
CA LYS A 86 5.08 -2.46 10.07
C LYS A 86 4.86 -1.16 9.29
N TYR A 87 3.62 -0.67 9.24
CA TYR A 87 3.24 0.53 8.51
C TYR A 87 3.42 1.81 9.32
N ILE A 88 3.24 1.72 10.64
CA ILE A 88 3.36 2.85 11.58
C ILE A 88 4.83 3.13 11.94
N LYS A 89 5.66 2.09 12.00
CA LYS A 89 7.11 2.22 12.19
C LYS A 89 7.78 2.80 10.94
#